data_AF-A0A0H2N186-F1
#
_entry.id   AF-A0A0H2N186-F1
#
_cell.length_a   1.000
_cell.length_b   1.000
_cell.length_c   1.000
_cell.angle_alpha   90.00
_cell.angle_beta   90.00
_cell.angle_gamma   90.00
#
_symmetry.space_group_name_H-M   'P 1'
#
loop_
_entity.id
_entity.type
_entity.pdbx_description
1 polymer ?
#
loop_
_entity_poly.entity_id
_entity_poly.type
_entity_poly.pdbx_seq_one_letter_code
_entity_poly.pdbx_strand_id
1 'polypeptide(L)'
;MRVVLEGNTFTWVITILILINAVTLGLETNSSLTPFQTELLHWVDKIILVIFSLELALKFYTYRLGFFKSGWNIFDLLIVTIAWVPASGALAVLRALRILRVLRLISVIPQMRRVIGAIVASIPGMLSVVGVLSIVFYVAAVLTTKLFGQHPDPNMQEWFGSVSSSAYTLFQIMTLESWSMGIVRPTMEIFPHSWIFFIPFIIITSFAVLNLFIGIIVDAMQTSHESDTDEKITEMANITHDDLQTLINRFDVLENKIDQLSDSDTQPSTKS
;
A
#
# COMPACT_ATOMS: atom_id res chain seq x y z
N MET A 1 15.16 -19.70 -16.61
CA MET A 1 14.01 -18.77 -16.77
C MET A 1 13.79 -17.91 -15.52
N ARG A 2 13.62 -18.49 -14.31
CA ARG A 2 13.53 -17.71 -13.05
C ARG A 2 14.73 -16.81 -12.78
N VAL A 3 15.95 -17.32 -12.96
CA VAL A 3 17.20 -16.56 -12.74
C VAL A 3 17.30 -15.31 -13.63
N VAL A 4 16.74 -15.35 -14.85
CA VAL A 4 16.74 -14.20 -15.77
C VAL A 4 15.69 -13.16 -15.33
N LEU A 5 14.53 -13.62 -14.88
CA LEU A 5 13.43 -12.76 -14.38
C LEU A 5 13.77 -12.07 -13.05
N GLU A 6 14.57 -12.70 -12.21
CA GLU A 6 14.97 -12.19 -10.89
C GLU A 6 16.31 -11.43 -10.94
N GLY A 7 16.96 -11.38 -12.11
CA GLY A 7 18.22 -10.69 -12.31
C GLY A 7 18.07 -9.17 -12.20
N ASN A 8 19.01 -8.52 -11.49
CA ASN A 8 18.98 -7.07 -11.27
C ASN A 8 18.97 -6.30 -12.60
N THR A 9 19.68 -6.79 -13.62
CA THR A 9 19.71 -6.20 -14.97
C THR A 9 18.35 -6.18 -15.63
N PHE A 10 17.55 -7.25 -15.47
CA PHE A 10 16.21 -7.31 -16.04
C PHE A 10 15.29 -6.29 -15.36
N THR A 11 15.33 -6.22 -14.03
CA THR A 11 14.58 -5.21 -13.25
C THR A 11 14.97 -3.79 -13.65
N TRP A 12 16.26 -3.51 -13.84
CA TRP A 12 16.75 -2.21 -14.31
C TRP A 12 16.22 -1.86 -15.70
N VAL A 13 16.28 -2.80 -16.65
CA VAL A 13 15.75 -2.59 -18.01
C VAL A 13 14.25 -2.27 -17.96
N ILE A 14 13.45 -3.05 -17.24
CA ILE A 14 12.01 -2.80 -17.11
C ILE A 14 11.75 -1.45 -16.43
N THR A 15 12.51 -1.10 -15.41
CA THR A 15 12.39 0.20 -14.72
C THR A 15 12.66 1.36 -15.67
N ILE A 16 13.74 1.29 -16.47
CA ILE A 16 14.07 2.31 -17.48
C ILE A 16 12.94 2.43 -18.52
N LEU A 17 12.38 1.31 -18.99
CA LEU A 17 11.26 1.34 -19.92
C LEU A 17 10.01 1.99 -19.33
N ILE A 18 9.72 1.77 -18.04
CA ILE A 18 8.63 2.45 -17.34
C ILE A 18 8.88 3.96 -17.27
N LEU A 19 10.10 4.38 -16.95
CA LEU A 19 10.47 5.80 -16.89
C LEU A 19 10.37 6.47 -18.27
N ILE A 20 10.85 5.82 -19.32
CA ILE A 20 10.69 6.30 -20.70
C ILE A 20 9.20 6.44 -21.02
N ASN A 21 8.38 5.45 -20.68
CA ASN A 21 6.94 5.50 -20.94
C ASN A 21 6.22 6.62 -20.19
N ALA A 22 6.63 6.89 -18.95
CA ALA A 22 6.11 8.00 -18.16
C ALA A 22 6.45 9.36 -18.79
N VAL A 23 7.70 9.52 -19.27
CA VAL A 23 8.13 10.74 -19.96
C VAL A 23 7.37 10.91 -21.28
N THR A 24 7.23 9.86 -22.09
CA THR A 24 6.47 9.95 -23.35
C THR A 24 5.02 10.36 -23.10
N LEU A 25 4.39 9.84 -22.05
CA LEU A 25 3.02 10.21 -21.69
C LEU A 25 2.89 11.67 -21.23
N GLY A 26 3.88 12.16 -20.47
CA GLY A 26 3.96 13.57 -20.10
C GLY A 26 4.10 14.47 -21.32
N LEU A 27 4.89 14.07 -22.31
CA LEU A 27 5.02 14.78 -23.57
C LEU A 27 3.72 14.75 -24.39
N GLU A 28 3.01 13.62 -24.46
CA GLU A 28 1.70 13.49 -25.13
C GLU A 28 0.63 14.43 -24.55
N THR A 29 0.77 14.86 -23.29
CA THR A 29 -0.18 15.76 -22.64
C THR A 29 -0.07 17.19 -23.18
N ASN A 30 1.07 17.57 -23.77
CA ASN A 30 1.24 18.89 -24.37
C ASN A 30 0.55 18.94 -25.74
N SER A 31 -0.42 19.85 -25.87
CA SER A 31 -1.20 20.07 -27.11
C SER A 31 -0.38 20.63 -28.29
N SER A 32 0.92 20.89 -28.12
CA SER A 32 1.79 21.52 -29.12
C SER A 32 2.64 20.55 -29.95
N LEU A 33 2.31 19.25 -29.96
CA LEU A 33 3.08 18.24 -30.70
C LEU A 33 2.75 18.25 -32.20
N THR A 34 3.79 18.11 -33.02
CA THR A 34 3.61 17.88 -34.46
C THR A 34 3.05 16.47 -34.72
N PRO A 35 2.31 16.24 -35.82
CA PRO A 35 1.74 14.92 -36.13
C PRO A 35 2.77 13.78 -36.14
N PHE A 36 3.99 14.06 -36.63
CA PHE A 36 5.10 13.10 -36.62
C PHE A 36 5.57 12.75 -35.20
N GLN A 37 5.68 13.74 -34.30
CA GLN A 37 6.05 13.50 -32.91
C GLN A 37 4.98 12.67 -32.19
N THR A 38 3.70 12.99 -32.39
CA THR A 38 2.60 12.22 -31.81
C THR A 38 2.61 10.76 -32.29
N GLU A 39 2.82 10.53 -33.58
CA GLU A 39 2.92 9.17 -34.13
C GLU A 39 4.12 8.40 -33.58
N LEU A 40 5.29 9.04 -33.45
CA LEU A 40 6.47 8.45 -32.86
C LEU A 40 6.24 8.05 -31.39
N LEU A 41 5.63 8.94 -30.60
CA LEU A 41 5.32 8.69 -29.19
C LEU A 41 4.35 7.51 -29.03
N HIS A 42 3.32 7.43 -29.88
CA HIS A 42 2.39 6.30 -29.89
C HIS A 42 3.05 4.97 -30.28
N TRP A 43 3.99 4.99 -31.22
CA TRP A 43 4.77 3.79 -31.56
C TRP A 43 5.65 3.33 -30.39
N VAL A 44 6.34 4.26 -29.74
CA VAL A 44 7.15 3.96 -28.55
C VAL A 44 6.27 3.38 -27.44
N ASP A 45 5.11 3.98 -27.17
CA ASP A 45 4.15 3.49 -26.19
C ASP A 45 3.68 2.06 -26.47
N LYS A 46 3.36 1.78 -27.75
CA LYS A 46 2.93 0.46 -28.20
C LYS A 46 4.03 -0.59 -28.07
N ILE A 47 5.27 -0.25 -28.42
CA ILE A 47 6.42 -1.15 -28.28
C ILE A 47 6.65 -1.48 -26.80
N ILE A 48 6.64 -0.48 -25.93
CA ILE A 48 6.82 -0.68 -24.49
C ILE A 48 5.69 -1.57 -23.93
N LEU A 49 4.43 -1.34 -24.33
CA LEU A 49 3.31 -2.17 -23.92
C LEU A 49 3.46 -3.64 -24.37
N VAL A 50 3.98 -3.88 -25.58
CA VAL A 50 4.26 -5.23 -26.07
C VAL A 50 5.35 -5.90 -25.23
N ILE A 51 6.46 -5.22 -24.95
CA ILE A 51 7.54 -5.73 -24.10
C ILE A 51 7.01 -6.12 -22.72
N PHE A 52 6.19 -5.26 -22.13
CA PHE A 52 5.50 -5.48 -20.86
C PHE A 52 4.54 -6.66 -20.88
N SER A 53 3.83 -6.87 -21.98
CA SER A 53 2.94 -8.02 -22.15
C SER A 53 3.72 -9.33 -22.23
N LEU A 54 4.87 -9.31 -22.93
CA LEU A 54 5.77 -10.46 -23.03
C LEU A 54 6.41 -10.79 -21.68
N GLU A 55 6.87 -9.78 -20.94
CA GLU A 55 7.42 -9.94 -19.59
C GLU A 55 6.40 -10.57 -18.64
N LEU A 56 5.15 -10.09 -18.68
CA LEU A 56 4.07 -10.66 -17.89
C LEU A 56 3.71 -12.09 -18.31
N ALA A 57 3.68 -12.39 -19.61
CA ALA A 57 3.47 -13.74 -20.12
C ALA A 57 4.59 -14.70 -19.68
N LEU A 58 5.84 -14.21 -19.63
CA LEU A 58 7.00 -14.96 -19.14
C LEU A 58 6.85 -15.31 -17.64
N LYS A 59 6.42 -14.34 -16.83
CA LYS A 59 6.09 -14.54 -15.41
C LYS A 59 4.96 -15.54 -15.26
N PHE A 60 3.89 -15.39 -16.03
CA PHE A 60 2.75 -16.30 -15.99
C PHE A 60 3.16 -17.73 -16.34
N TYR A 61 3.97 -17.94 -17.38
CA TYR A 61 4.48 -19.25 -17.76
C TYR A 61 5.39 -19.87 -16.68
N THR A 62 6.23 -19.05 -16.05
CA THR A 62 7.21 -19.49 -15.05
C THR A 62 6.58 -19.82 -13.68
N TYR A 63 5.59 -19.04 -13.25
CA TYR A 63 4.94 -19.20 -11.94
C TYR A 63 3.60 -19.95 -12.02
N ARG A 64 2.99 -20.08 -13.20
CA ARG A 64 1.70 -20.75 -13.44
C ARG A 64 0.63 -20.29 -12.46
N LEU A 65 0.00 -21.21 -11.70
CA LEU A 65 -0.99 -20.88 -10.67
C LEU A 65 -0.40 -20.06 -9.50
N GLY A 66 0.91 -20.15 -9.27
CA GLY A 66 1.62 -19.32 -8.30
C GLY A 66 1.66 -17.84 -8.68
N PHE A 67 1.41 -17.50 -9.95
CA PHE A 67 1.30 -16.11 -10.41
C PHE A 67 0.22 -15.34 -9.65
N PHE A 68 -0.96 -15.96 -9.46
CA PHE A 68 -2.11 -15.35 -8.78
C PHE A 68 -1.99 -15.27 -7.26
N LYS A 69 -0.94 -15.86 -6.66
CA LYS A 69 -0.68 -15.69 -5.22
C LYS A 69 -0.02 -14.35 -4.90
N SER A 70 0.55 -13.67 -5.90
CA SER A 70 1.19 -12.37 -5.71
C SER A 70 0.25 -11.24 -6.14
N GLY A 71 -0.15 -10.38 -5.19
CA GLY A 71 -0.96 -9.20 -5.48
C GLY A 71 -0.31 -8.26 -6.51
N TRP A 72 1.02 -8.19 -6.54
CA TRP A 72 1.76 -7.39 -7.52
C TRP A 72 1.65 -7.91 -8.95
N ASN A 73 1.64 -9.23 -9.13
CA ASN A 73 1.46 -9.84 -10.44
C ASN A 73 0.03 -9.64 -10.96
N ILE A 74 -0.98 -9.72 -10.07
CA ILE A 74 -2.38 -9.42 -10.41
C ILE A 74 -2.53 -7.94 -10.79
N PHE A 75 -1.89 -7.04 -10.05
CA PHE A 75 -1.87 -5.61 -10.36
C PHE A 75 -1.25 -5.33 -11.73
N ASP A 76 -0.09 -5.91 -12.04
CA ASP A 76 0.54 -5.80 -13.35
C ASP A 76 -0.36 -6.34 -14.47
N LEU A 77 -1.03 -7.48 -14.24
CA LEU A 77 -1.99 -8.05 -15.18
C LEU A 77 -3.16 -7.13 -15.47
N LEU A 78 -3.75 -6.54 -14.43
CA LEU A 78 -4.87 -5.61 -14.57
C LEU A 78 -4.45 -4.37 -15.39
N ILE A 79 -3.29 -3.79 -15.08
CA ILE A 79 -2.77 -2.63 -15.82
C ILE A 79 -2.53 -2.96 -17.30
N VAL A 80 -1.83 -4.06 -17.59
CA VAL A 80 -1.53 -4.45 -18.98
C VAL A 80 -2.83 -4.75 -19.73
N THR A 81 -3.81 -5.38 -19.08
CA THR A 81 -5.11 -5.64 -19.67
C THR A 81 -5.85 -4.35 -20.02
N ILE A 82 -5.97 -3.40 -19.10
CA ILE A 82 -6.60 -2.08 -19.36
C ILE A 82 -5.92 -1.36 -20.52
N ALA A 83 -4.59 -1.44 -20.63
CA ALA A 83 -3.84 -0.79 -21.69
C ALA A 83 -4.14 -1.37 -23.09
N TRP A 84 -4.47 -2.67 -23.18
CA TRP A 84 -4.86 -3.31 -24.45
C TRP A 84 -6.33 -3.07 -24.83
N VAL A 85 -7.21 -2.71 -23.89
CA VAL A 85 -8.63 -2.51 -24.20
C VAL A 85 -8.78 -1.32 -25.16
N PRO A 86 -9.41 -1.51 -26.33
CA PRO A 86 -9.76 -0.42 -27.23
C PRO A 86 -10.82 0.45 -26.57
N ALA A 87 -10.43 1.66 -26.17
CA ALA A 87 -11.30 2.62 -25.50
C ALA A 87 -12.11 3.43 -26.53
N SER A 88 -13.23 2.87 -26.99
CA SER A 88 -14.25 3.54 -27.81
C SER A 88 -15.59 3.68 -27.06
N GLY A 89 -16.39 4.68 -27.45
CA GLY A 89 -17.72 4.91 -26.88
C GLY A 89 -17.73 5.11 -25.35
N ALA A 90 -18.62 4.39 -24.66
CA ALA A 90 -18.82 4.49 -23.21
C ALA A 90 -17.57 4.14 -22.36
N LEU A 91 -16.57 3.49 -22.96
CA LEU A 91 -15.31 3.13 -22.30
C LEU A 91 -14.18 4.14 -22.58
N ALA A 92 -14.50 5.36 -23.04
CA ALA A 92 -13.51 6.42 -23.28
C ALA A 92 -12.65 6.72 -22.04
N VAL A 93 -13.21 6.57 -20.83
CA VAL A 93 -12.47 6.73 -19.55
C VAL A 93 -11.29 5.75 -19.45
N LEU A 94 -11.41 4.53 -20.00
CA LEU A 94 -10.31 3.55 -19.99
C LEU A 94 -9.08 4.05 -20.76
N ARG A 95 -9.25 4.98 -21.71
CA ARG A 95 -8.13 5.64 -22.39
C ARG A 95 -7.30 6.45 -21.41
N ALA A 96 -7.96 7.23 -20.55
CA ALA A 96 -7.31 8.02 -19.52
C ALA A 96 -6.63 7.12 -18.49
N LEU A 97 -7.25 5.99 -18.12
CA LEU A 97 -6.66 5.02 -17.18
C LEU A 97 -5.37 4.36 -17.68
N ARG A 98 -5.00 4.51 -18.96
CA ARG A 98 -3.70 4.06 -19.45
C ARG A 98 -2.53 4.77 -18.76
N ILE A 99 -2.75 5.95 -18.16
CA ILE A 99 -1.74 6.62 -17.31
C ILE A 99 -1.35 5.79 -16.09
N LEU A 100 -2.27 4.94 -15.61
CA LEU A 100 -2.02 4.07 -14.46
C LEU A 100 -0.89 3.08 -14.71
N ARG A 101 -0.49 2.84 -15.96
CA ARG A 101 0.67 1.97 -16.24
C ARG A 101 1.99 2.50 -15.67
N VAL A 102 2.09 3.80 -15.42
CA VAL A 102 3.23 4.39 -14.70
C VAL A 102 3.31 3.85 -13.26
N LEU A 103 2.18 3.49 -12.66
CA LEU A 103 2.12 2.88 -11.33
C LEU A 103 2.80 1.50 -11.28
N ARG A 104 3.11 0.87 -12.42
CA ARG A 104 3.97 -0.33 -12.44
C ARG A 104 5.37 -0.08 -11.86
N LEU A 105 5.80 1.17 -11.77
CA LEU A 105 7.03 1.52 -11.05
C LEU A 105 6.97 1.04 -9.59
N ILE A 106 5.78 1.12 -8.98
CA ILE A 106 5.53 0.61 -7.63
C ILE A 106 5.71 -0.91 -7.59
N SER A 107 5.15 -1.63 -8.57
CA SER A 107 5.24 -3.07 -8.64
C SER A 107 6.61 -3.56 -9.11
N VAL A 108 7.50 -2.75 -9.68
CA VAL A 108 8.84 -3.22 -10.10
C VAL A 108 9.90 -2.89 -9.05
N ILE A 109 9.77 -1.75 -8.37
CA ILE A 109 10.76 -1.29 -7.38
C ILE A 109 10.45 -1.91 -5.99
N PRO A 110 11.32 -2.78 -5.45
CA PRO A 110 11.07 -3.46 -4.17
C PRO A 110 10.85 -2.50 -3.00
N GLN A 111 11.53 -1.34 -3.01
CA GLN A 111 11.38 -0.31 -1.99
C GLN A 111 9.96 0.27 -2.00
N MET A 112 9.40 0.59 -3.17
CA MET A 112 8.03 1.07 -3.31
C MET A 112 7.01 0.01 -2.90
N ARG A 113 7.23 -1.25 -3.27
CA ARG A 113 6.42 -2.38 -2.80
C ARG A 113 6.40 -2.47 -1.27
N ARG A 114 7.55 -2.25 -0.62
CA ARG A 114 7.67 -2.29 0.83
C ARG A 114 6.90 -1.14 1.49
N VAL A 115 7.02 0.08 0.97
CA VAL A 115 6.29 1.25 1.51
C VAL A 115 4.78 1.04 1.38
N ILE A 116 4.28 0.67 0.20
CA ILE A 116 2.83 0.44 0.02
C ILE A 116 2.37 -0.79 0.79
N GLY A 117 3.18 -1.84 0.83
CA GLY A 117 2.91 -3.03 1.64
C GLY A 117 2.72 -2.70 3.11
N ALA A 118 3.55 -1.82 3.68
CA ALA A 118 3.40 -1.34 5.06
C ALA A 118 2.11 -0.55 5.26
N ILE A 119 1.74 0.33 4.32
CA ILE A 119 0.48 1.08 4.37
C ILE A 119 -0.72 0.12 4.30
N VAL A 120 -0.68 -0.88 3.41
CA VAL A 120 -1.78 -1.85 3.27
C VAL A 120 -1.85 -2.78 4.47
N ALA A 121 -0.71 -3.13 5.08
CA ALA A 121 -0.63 -4.00 6.24
C ALA A 121 -1.23 -3.37 7.51
N SER A 122 -1.26 -2.04 7.63
CA SER A 122 -1.90 -1.35 8.76
C SER A 122 -3.42 -1.21 8.60
N ILE A 123 -3.97 -1.34 7.38
CA ILE A 123 -5.41 -1.21 7.12
C ILE A 123 -6.26 -2.22 7.95
N PRO A 124 -5.94 -3.52 8.02
CA PRO A 124 -6.70 -4.49 8.80
C PRO A 124 -6.88 -4.11 10.27
N GLY A 125 -5.84 -3.59 10.92
CA GLY A 125 -5.89 -3.16 12.32
C GLY A 125 -6.91 -2.05 12.59
N MET A 126 -7.26 -1.30 11.54
CA MET A 126 -8.18 -0.17 11.60
C MET A 126 -9.55 -0.43 10.99
N LEU A 127 -9.78 -1.62 10.42
CA LEU A 127 -11.02 -1.93 9.70
C LEU A 127 -12.25 -1.69 10.57
N SER A 128 -12.14 -1.92 11.88
CA SER A 128 -13.18 -1.64 12.87
C SER A 128 -13.54 -0.16 12.93
N VAL A 129 -12.55 0.74 12.98
CA VAL A 129 -12.76 2.20 13.03
C VAL A 129 -13.32 2.71 11.71
N VAL A 130 -12.76 2.24 10.59
CA VAL A 130 -13.24 2.59 9.24
C VAL A 130 -14.69 2.11 9.06
N GLY A 131 -15.05 0.92 9.56
CA GLY A 131 -16.40 0.38 9.51
C GLY A 131 -17.39 1.24 10.30
N VAL A 132 -17.06 1.60 11.54
CA VAL A 132 -17.89 2.49 12.37
C VAL A 132 -18.06 3.86 11.71
N LEU A 133 -16.97 4.45 11.22
CA LEU A 133 -17.01 5.74 10.52
C LEU A 133 -17.89 5.66 9.28
N SER A 134 -17.78 4.58 8.49
CA SER A 134 -18.60 4.37 7.29
C SER A 134 -20.09 4.29 7.61
N ILE A 135 -20.47 3.65 8.71
CA ILE A 135 -21.88 3.59 9.15
C ILE A 135 -22.37 4.98 9.54
N VAL A 136 -21.61 5.72 10.36
CA VAL A 136 -21.95 7.10 10.74
C VAL A 136 -22.12 7.97 9.50
N PHE A 137 -21.20 7.84 8.55
CA PHE A 137 -21.20 8.59 7.32
C PHE A 137 -22.41 8.29 6.43
N TYR A 138 -22.75 7.00 6.27
CA TYR A 138 -23.94 6.59 5.51
C TYR A 138 -25.24 7.07 6.15
N VAL A 139 -25.38 6.92 7.47
CA VAL A 139 -26.57 7.40 8.21
C VAL A 139 -26.69 8.92 8.09
N ALA A 140 -25.59 9.66 8.24
CA ALA A 140 -25.53 11.10 8.05
C ALA A 140 -25.93 11.52 6.62
N ALA A 141 -25.44 10.79 5.60
CA ALA A 141 -25.79 11.06 4.21
C ALA A 141 -27.30 10.90 3.97
N VAL A 142 -27.89 9.78 4.39
CA VAL A 142 -29.33 9.55 4.27
C VAL A 142 -30.14 10.58 5.05
N LEU A 143 -29.69 10.96 6.25
CA LEU A 143 -30.39 11.94 7.08
C LEU A 143 -30.39 13.32 6.45
N THR A 144 -29.24 13.83 5.99
CA THR A 144 -29.16 15.14 5.31
C THR A 144 -29.94 15.17 4.01
N THR A 145 -29.95 14.07 3.24
CA THR A 145 -30.79 13.98 2.03
C THR A 145 -32.27 14.15 2.38
N LYS A 146 -32.73 13.52 3.46
CA LYS A 146 -34.13 13.63 3.89
C LYS A 146 -34.47 14.98 4.51
N LEU A 147 -33.56 15.57 5.29
CA LEU A 147 -33.80 16.82 6.01
C LEU A 147 -33.70 18.05 5.11
N PHE A 148 -32.72 18.09 4.21
CA PHE A 148 -32.37 19.29 3.44
C PHE A 148 -32.61 19.11 1.95
N GLY A 149 -32.35 17.91 1.41
CA GLY A 149 -32.35 17.64 -0.03
C GLY A 149 -33.71 17.76 -0.74
N GLN A 150 -34.83 17.72 0.01
CA GLN A 150 -36.17 17.92 -0.55
C GLN A 150 -36.56 19.39 -0.72
N HIS A 151 -35.74 20.32 -0.21
CA HIS A 151 -36.04 21.74 -0.32
C HIS A 151 -35.88 22.23 -1.77
N PRO A 152 -36.72 23.15 -2.27
CA PRO A 152 -36.61 23.68 -3.64
C PRO A 152 -35.36 24.53 -3.92
N ASP A 153 -34.59 24.88 -2.88
CA ASP A 153 -33.40 25.71 -3.03
C ASP A 153 -32.32 24.99 -3.85
N PRO A 154 -31.75 25.64 -4.89
CA PRO A 154 -30.75 25.00 -5.77
C PRO A 154 -29.54 24.46 -5.02
N ASN A 155 -29.06 25.17 -3.98
CA ASN A 155 -27.90 24.73 -3.21
C ASN A 155 -28.24 23.48 -2.38
N MET A 156 -29.44 23.43 -1.80
CA MET A 156 -29.89 22.24 -1.05
C MET A 156 -30.02 21.00 -1.94
N GLN A 157 -30.48 21.17 -3.19
CA GLN A 157 -30.55 20.07 -4.14
C GLN A 157 -29.17 19.64 -4.64
N GLU A 158 -28.26 20.57 -4.88
CA GLU A 158 -26.89 20.27 -5.28
C GLU A 158 -26.13 19.50 -4.18
N TRP A 159 -26.20 19.98 -2.94
CA TRP A 159 -25.46 19.42 -1.82
C TRP A 159 -26.12 18.19 -1.21
N PHE A 160 -27.45 18.16 -1.12
CA PHE A 160 -28.18 17.13 -0.37
C PHE A 160 -29.27 16.43 -1.18
N GLY A 161 -29.46 16.73 -2.47
CA GLY A 161 -30.59 16.19 -3.26
C GLY A 161 -30.53 14.68 -3.52
N SER A 162 -29.37 14.05 -3.34
CA SER A 162 -29.19 12.59 -3.42
C SER A 162 -28.27 12.10 -2.31
N VAL A 163 -28.34 10.81 -1.97
CA VAL A 163 -27.45 10.21 -0.96
C VAL A 163 -25.98 10.35 -1.36
N SER A 164 -25.67 10.26 -2.66
CA SER A 164 -24.31 10.49 -3.18
C SER A 164 -23.85 11.94 -3.05
N SER A 165 -24.73 12.90 -3.35
CA SER A 165 -24.44 14.33 -3.17
C SER A 165 -24.19 14.63 -1.70
N SER A 166 -25.10 14.17 -0.82
CA SER A 166 -24.98 14.30 0.63
C SER A 166 -23.68 13.69 1.14
N ALA A 167 -23.31 12.50 0.68
CA ALA A 167 -22.05 11.86 1.07
C ALA A 167 -20.83 12.69 0.64
N TYR A 168 -20.84 13.26 -0.56
CA TYR A 168 -19.76 14.13 -1.04
C TYR A 168 -19.67 15.43 -0.22
N THR A 169 -20.78 16.12 0.03
CA THR A 169 -20.81 17.34 0.85
C THR A 169 -20.39 17.05 2.30
N LEU A 170 -20.83 15.93 2.88
CA LEU A 170 -20.38 15.52 4.21
C LEU A 170 -18.88 15.19 4.26
N PHE A 171 -18.31 14.71 3.15
CA PHE A 171 -16.87 14.49 3.03
C PHE A 171 -16.11 15.83 3.04
N GLN A 172 -16.59 16.79 2.26
CA GLN A 172 -16.09 18.17 2.27
C GLN A 172 -16.15 18.77 3.69
N ILE A 173 -17.29 18.63 4.38
CA ILE A 173 -17.46 19.09 5.77
C ILE A 173 -16.49 18.38 6.73
N MET A 174 -16.32 17.06 6.60
CA MET A 174 -15.38 16.28 7.43
C MET A 174 -13.94 16.78 7.27
N THR A 175 -13.54 17.19 6.05
CA THR A 175 -12.24 17.80 5.77
C THR A 175 -12.12 19.26 6.22
N LEU A 176 -13.18 19.83 6.80
CA LEU A 176 -13.32 21.23 7.21
C LEU A 176 -13.17 22.24 6.06
N GLU A 177 -13.29 21.79 4.81
CA GLU A 177 -13.20 22.64 3.64
C GLU A 177 -14.51 23.42 3.49
N SER A 178 -14.44 24.75 3.60
CA SER A 178 -15.57 25.68 3.47
C SER A 178 -16.84 25.29 4.24
N TRP A 179 -16.72 24.48 5.30
CA TRP A 179 -17.88 23.83 5.93
C TRP A 179 -18.89 24.84 6.50
N SER A 180 -18.41 25.94 7.08
CA SER A 180 -19.27 26.96 7.69
C SER A 180 -19.78 27.96 6.65
N MET A 181 -18.88 28.71 6.00
CA MET A 181 -19.27 29.77 5.05
C MET A 181 -19.89 29.24 3.76
N GLY A 182 -19.43 28.08 3.29
CA GLY A 182 -19.87 27.49 2.03
C GLY A 182 -21.13 26.64 2.16
N ILE A 183 -21.33 25.94 3.29
CA ILE A 183 -22.43 24.98 3.43
C ILE A 183 -23.37 25.31 4.61
N VAL A 184 -22.87 25.29 5.84
CA VAL A 184 -23.73 25.33 7.04
C VAL A 184 -24.41 26.68 7.23
N ARG A 185 -23.74 27.81 6.99
CA ARG A 185 -24.37 29.14 7.13
C ARG A 185 -25.50 29.36 6.11
N PRO A 186 -25.32 29.11 4.80
CA PRO A 186 -26.44 29.10 3.86
C PRO A 186 -27.55 28.12 4.25
N THR A 187 -27.18 26.92 4.74
CA THR A 187 -28.17 25.95 5.24
C THR A 187 -28.94 26.50 6.45
N MET A 188 -28.30 27.28 7.33
CA MET A 188 -28.93 27.90 8.50
C MET A 188 -29.90 29.03 8.15
N GLU A 189 -29.75 29.69 7.00
CA GLU A 189 -30.72 30.70 6.54
C GLU A 189 -32.08 30.08 6.25
N ILE A 190 -32.09 28.81 5.81
CA ILE A 190 -33.32 28.04 5.51
C ILE A 190 -33.72 27.18 6.73
N PHE A 191 -32.74 26.58 7.39
CA PHE A 191 -32.90 25.65 8.52
C PHE A 191 -32.10 26.14 9.74
N PRO A 192 -32.65 27.05 10.56
CA PRO A 192 -31.89 27.74 11.63
C PRO A 192 -31.20 26.83 12.65
N HIS A 193 -31.71 25.61 12.85
CA HIS A 193 -31.17 24.63 13.79
C HIS A 193 -30.27 23.56 13.15
N SER A 194 -29.92 23.68 11.87
CA SER A 194 -29.09 22.71 11.15
C SER A 194 -27.70 22.51 11.79
N TRP A 195 -27.17 23.50 12.50
CA TRP A 195 -25.93 23.38 13.27
C TRP A 195 -25.97 22.26 14.33
N ILE A 196 -27.15 21.90 14.86
CA ILE A 196 -27.32 20.80 15.81
C ILE A 196 -26.93 19.45 15.18
N PHE A 197 -27.06 19.32 13.86
CA PHE A 197 -26.58 18.15 13.14
C PHE A 197 -25.11 18.28 12.77
N PHE A 198 -24.71 19.40 12.14
CA PHE A 198 -23.37 19.52 11.55
C PHE A 198 -22.25 19.63 12.59
N ILE A 199 -22.46 20.30 13.72
CA ILE A 199 -21.41 20.46 14.74
C ILE A 199 -21.06 19.12 15.40
N PRO A 200 -22.02 18.31 15.90
CA PRO A 200 -21.71 16.98 16.39
C PRO A 200 -21.12 16.06 15.32
N PHE A 201 -21.62 16.12 14.08
CA PHE A 201 -21.04 15.37 12.97
C PHE A 201 -19.55 15.68 12.81
N ILE A 202 -19.18 16.96 12.73
CA ILE A 202 -17.78 17.40 12.62
C ILE A 202 -16.94 16.87 13.78
N ILE A 203 -17.40 17.06 15.03
CA ILE A 203 -16.67 16.62 16.23
C ILE A 203 -16.40 15.11 16.16
N ILE A 204 -17.44 14.32 15.87
CA ILE A 204 -17.34 12.85 15.80
C ILE A 204 -16.39 12.44 14.67
N THR A 205 -16.57 12.99 13.47
CA THR A 205 -15.77 12.56 12.31
C THR A 205 -14.33 13.04 12.38
N SER A 206 -14.06 14.27 12.83
CA SER A 206 -12.70 14.78 13.00
C SER A 206 -11.95 14.02 14.09
N PHE A 207 -12.63 13.70 15.20
CA PHE A 207 -12.04 12.85 16.25
C PHE A 207 -11.77 11.42 15.76
N ALA A 208 -12.71 10.81 15.02
CA ALA A 208 -12.53 9.48 14.46
C ALA A 208 -11.37 9.42 13.46
N VAL A 209 -11.25 10.41 12.56
CA VAL A 209 -10.14 10.49 11.61
C VAL A 209 -8.81 10.70 12.33
N LEU A 210 -8.77 11.54 13.37
CA LEU A 210 -7.56 11.74 14.18
C LEU A 210 -7.15 10.44 14.89
N ASN A 211 -8.09 9.72 15.49
CA ASN A 211 -7.82 8.42 16.11
C ASN A 211 -7.39 7.37 15.09
N LEU A 212 -7.90 7.42 13.85
CA LEU A 212 -7.43 6.57 12.76
C LEU A 212 -5.95 6.83 12.46
N PHE A 213 -5.56 8.10 12.29
CA PHE A 213 -4.16 8.47 12.05
C PHE A 213 -3.24 8.07 13.20
N ILE A 214 -3.64 8.32 14.45
CA ILE A 214 -2.89 7.88 15.63
C ILE A 214 -2.77 6.36 15.63
N GLY A 215 -3.86 5.64 15.31
CA GLY A 215 -3.85 4.19 15.18
C GLY A 215 -2.82 3.69 14.17
N ILE A 216 -2.76 4.28 12.96
CA ILE A 216 -1.75 3.94 11.94
C ILE A 216 -0.34 4.15 12.46
N ILE A 217 -0.09 5.30 13.09
CA ILE A 217 1.25 5.67 13.56
C ILE A 217 1.68 4.75 14.70
N VAL A 218 0.78 4.45 15.65
CA VAL A 218 1.05 3.55 16.77
C VAL A 218 1.32 2.14 16.26
N ASP A 219 0.49 1.61 15.36
CA ASP A 219 0.66 0.28 14.75
C ASP A 219 2.00 0.19 13.99
N ALA A 220 2.34 1.22 13.21
CA ALA A 220 3.61 1.29 12.50
C ALA A 220 4.82 1.36 13.47
N MET A 221 4.73 2.14 14.56
CA MET A 221 5.79 2.22 15.57
C MET A 221 5.94 0.91 16.36
N GLN A 222 4.82 0.27 16.72
CA GLN A 222 4.83 -1.02 17.43
C GLN A 222 5.44 -2.11 16.56
N THR A 223 5.03 -2.22 15.29
CA THR A 223 5.60 -3.19 14.34
C THR A 223 7.13 -3.01 14.21
N SER A 224 7.62 -1.76 14.21
CA SER A 224 9.06 -1.48 14.16
C SER A 224 9.81 -1.82 15.45
N HIS A 225 9.17 -1.70 16.62
CA HIS A 225 9.76 -2.09 17.89
C HIS A 225 9.72 -3.60 18.11
N GLU A 226 8.66 -4.28 17.69
CA GLU A 226 8.54 -5.73 17.77
C GLU A 226 9.60 -6.41 16.90
N SER A 227 9.82 -5.93 15.67
CA SER A 227 10.90 -6.46 14.81
C SER A 227 12.29 -6.32 15.45
N ASP A 228 12.59 -5.16 16.04
CA ASP A 228 13.88 -4.93 16.71
C ASP A 228 14.02 -5.74 18.01
N THR A 229 12.90 -6.03 18.68
CA THR A 229 12.89 -6.81 19.94
C THR A 229 13.07 -8.30 19.65
N ASP A 230 12.34 -8.83 18.67
CA ASP A 230 12.44 -10.24 18.25
C ASP A 230 13.83 -10.55 17.69
N GLU A 231 14.43 -9.62 16.96
CA GLU A 231 15.79 -9.76 16.45
C GLU A 231 16.81 -9.84 17.61
N LYS A 232 16.67 -8.98 18.63
CA LYS A 232 17.51 -9.02 19.84
C LYS A 232 17.28 -10.28 20.70
N ILE A 233 16.04 -10.75 20.84
CA ILE A 233 15.75 -11.99 21.57
C ILE A 233 16.36 -13.18 20.85
N THR A 234 16.24 -13.23 19.53
CA THR A 234 16.84 -14.28 18.69
C THR A 234 18.37 -14.24 18.76
N GLU A 235 18.96 -13.04 18.72
CA GLU A 235 20.40 -12.84 18.90
C GLU A 235 20.87 -13.32 20.29
N MET A 236 20.16 -12.94 21.36
CA MET A 236 20.47 -13.37 22.73
C MET A 236 20.32 -14.88 22.92
N ALA A 237 19.30 -15.50 22.32
CA ALA A 237 19.09 -16.94 22.36
C ALA A 237 20.23 -17.69 21.64
N ASN A 238 20.69 -17.17 20.49
CA ASN A 238 21.82 -17.73 19.76
C ASN A 238 23.13 -17.59 20.54
N ILE A 239 23.40 -16.43 21.14
CA ILE A 239 24.57 -16.22 22.01
C ILE A 239 24.57 -17.20 23.18
N THR A 240 23.42 -17.34 23.85
CA THR A 240 23.28 -18.27 24.99
C THR A 240 23.53 -19.72 24.56
N HIS A 241 23.06 -20.11 23.38
CA HIS A 241 23.28 -21.46 22.84
C HIS A 241 24.76 -21.73 22.54
N ASP A 242 25.46 -20.78 21.91
CA ASP A 242 26.89 -20.88 21.60
C ASP A 242 27.75 -20.91 22.87
N ASP A 243 27.40 -20.09 23.88
CA ASP A 243 28.08 -20.10 25.18
C ASP A 243 27.91 -21.44 25.89
N LEU A 244 26.71 -22.04 25.84
CA LEU A 244 26.44 -23.35 26.43
C LEU A 244 27.24 -24.46 25.73
N GLN A 245 27.28 -24.46 24.39
CA GLN A 245 28.13 -25.39 23.64
C GLN A 245 29.60 -25.24 23.99
N THR A 246 30.07 -24.01 24.16
CA THR A 246 31.45 -23.71 24.56
C THR A 246 31.75 -24.26 25.96
N LEU A 247 30.81 -24.15 26.90
CA LEU A 247 30.94 -24.74 28.24
C LEU A 247 30.98 -26.26 28.21
N ILE A 248 30.10 -26.91 27.43
CA ILE A 248 30.09 -28.37 27.26
C ILE A 248 31.44 -28.84 26.73
N ASN A 249 31.95 -28.22 25.66
CA ASN A 249 33.26 -28.56 25.11
C ASN A 249 34.41 -28.39 26.13
N ARG A 250 34.35 -27.38 27.01
CA ARG A 250 35.33 -27.21 28.07
C ARG A 250 35.23 -28.28 29.16
N PHE A 251 34.01 -28.72 29.49
CA PHE A 251 33.78 -29.83 30.41
C PHE A 251 34.37 -31.13 29.85
N ASP A 252 34.10 -31.46 28.58
CA ASP A 252 34.66 -32.65 27.93
C ASP A 252 36.20 -32.64 27.93
N VAL A 253 36.82 -31.49 27.70
CA VAL A 253 38.28 -31.34 27.76
C VAL A 253 38.83 -31.52 29.18
N LEU A 254 38.11 -31.04 30.19
CA LEU A 254 38.51 -31.22 31.60
C LEU A 254 38.37 -32.68 32.04
N GLU A 255 37.29 -33.35 31.65
CA GLU A 255 37.06 -34.77 31.93
C GLU A 255 38.19 -35.62 31.32
N ASN A 256 38.51 -35.40 30.04
CA ASN A 256 39.64 -36.07 29.38
C ASN A 256 41.00 -35.80 30.08
N LYS A 257 41.23 -34.60 30.63
CA LYS A 257 42.45 -34.29 31.38
C LYS A 257 42.49 -34.98 32.75
N ILE A 258 41.35 -35.09 33.43
CA ILE A 258 41.24 -35.77 34.71
C ILE A 258 41.51 -37.26 34.52
N ASP A 259 40.93 -37.88 33.49
CA ASP A 259 41.17 -39.29 33.16
C ASP A 259 42.66 -39.56 32.86
N GLN A 260 43.31 -38.70 32.08
CA GLN A 260 44.75 -38.82 31.81
C GLN A 260 45.61 -38.68 33.07
N LEU A 261 45.23 -37.82 34.01
CA LEU A 261 45.95 -37.65 35.28
C LEU A 261 45.75 -38.87 36.19
N SER A 262 44.52 -39.39 36.27
CA SER A 262 44.19 -40.63 37.00
C SER A 262 44.99 -41.84 36.47
N ASP A 263 45.12 -41.96 35.16
CA ASP A 263 45.91 -43.01 34.51
C ASP A 263 47.42 -42.82 34.71
N SER A 264 47.89 -41.58 34.88
CA SER A 264 49.29 -41.28 35.16
C SER A 264 49.73 -41.61 36.59
N ASP A 265 48.83 -41.48 37.57
CA ASP A 265 49.08 -41.85 38.97
C ASP A 265 49.00 -43.37 39.22
N THR A 266 48.42 -44.14 38.29
CA THR A 266 48.35 -45.61 38.35
C THR A 266 49.50 -46.32 37.63
N GLN A 267 50.40 -45.61 36.93
CA GLN A 267 51.65 -46.21 36.45
C GLN A 267 52.73 -46.18 37.54
N PRO A 268 53.30 -47.34 37.95
CA PRO A 268 54.35 -47.36 38.95
C PRO A 268 55.59 -46.64 38.43
N SER A 269 56.18 -45.79 39.28
CA SER A 269 57.53 -45.25 39.13
C SER A 269 58.55 -46.39 38.99
N THR A 270 58.75 -46.89 37.77
CA THR A 270 59.93 -47.68 37.40
C THR A 270 60.98 -46.74 36.85
N LYS A 271 61.73 -46.08 37.74
CA LYS A 271 63.03 -45.50 37.40
C LYS A 271 64.07 -45.97 38.41
N SER A 272 64.89 -46.90 37.90
CA SER A 272 66.35 -47.05 38.12
C SER A 272 66.85 -46.84 39.55
#